data_AF-A0A961CBJ7-F1
#
_entry.id   AF-A0A961CBJ7-F1
#
_cell.length_a   1.000
_cell.length_b   1.000
_cell.length_c   1.000
_cell.angle_alpha   90.00
_cell.angle_beta   90.00
_cell.angle_gamma   90.00
#
_symmetry.space_group_name_H-M   'P 1'
#
loop_
_entity.id
_entity.type
_entity.pdbx_description
1 polymer ?
#
loop_
_entity_poly.entity_id
_entity_poly.type
_entity_poly.pdbx_seq_one_letter_code
_entity_poly.pdbx_strand_id
1 'polypeptide(L)'
;MTSLSSVLRVLVVTAMGAALAFAATAVVPAPASAATITFTYEVRPMGSVGDLEAFASLAAETLDDDRGWSLGGSIRFERVASGGQFTLWLSAAWLVPTFGPPCDSTYSCSIGRNVIINDTRWNQATPSWNGSGGSLRDYRHMVVNHEVGHWLGFGHALCGGAGQQAPVMQQQSISLQGCTHNPWPLAWERQALASGRGVPILPGGPGPAVAALTNADGRIEVFAARSGPVSHRWQWGYQPGWSPWFGMGGARPRADAVDGGRNPDGRLEVFATAPDGALVHNYQWPVAGGWAGWFPLGSGVASAPTVGANADGRFEVFATGADGALVHTWQVAPNSGWSPTFALDGGIAHRPGLGTTADKRLVVFAVTGVGALRGRMQVAPNGGWSGPVEVGAGVTGQPAVGRNADGRMEVFAVGTDGRLRHAWQQ
;
A
#
# COMPACT_ATOMS: atom_id res chain seq x y z
N MET A 1 8.59 9.92 42.96
CA MET A 1 9.66 9.06 42.42
C MET A 1 9.34 7.63 42.80
N THR A 2 8.73 6.88 41.89
CA THR A 2 8.43 5.45 42.05
C THR A 2 8.96 4.77 40.80
N SER A 3 10.04 4.02 41.01
CA SER A 3 10.92 3.44 40.00
C SER A 3 10.22 2.29 39.26
N LEU A 4 10.13 2.40 37.93
CA LEU A 4 9.84 1.28 37.02
C LEU A 4 11.04 0.33 37.06
N SER A 5 10.92 -0.77 37.78
CA SER A 5 11.86 -1.88 37.69
C SER A 5 11.11 -3.20 37.62
N SER A 6 10.47 -3.44 36.48
CA SER A 6 10.00 -4.76 36.08
C SER A 6 10.69 -5.09 34.77
N VAL A 7 11.78 -5.84 34.86
CA VAL A 7 12.67 -6.20 33.76
C VAL A 7 11.95 -7.15 32.81
N LEU A 8 11.73 -6.73 31.57
CA LEU A 8 11.27 -7.59 30.48
C LEU A 8 12.41 -8.57 30.13
N ARG A 9 12.26 -9.84 30.47
CA ARG A 9 13.22 -10.89 30.08
C ARG A 9 12.73 -11.61 28.83
N VAL A 10 13.59 -11.64 27.81
CA VAL A 10 13.44 -12.51 26.64
C VAL A 10 13.71 -13.94 27.09
N LEU A 11 12.69 -14.79 27.11
CA LEU A 11 12.86 -16.24 27.30
C LEU A 11 12.74 -16.92 25.94
N VAL A 12 13.85 -17.43 25.41
CA VAL A 12 13.83 -18.40 24.31
C VAL A 12 13.45 -19.74 24.92
N VAL A 13 12.19 -20.16 24.79
CA VAL A 13 11.77 -21.50 25.23
C VAL A 13 12.02 -22.47 24.09
N THR A 14 13.05 -23.31 24.23
CA THR A 14 13.11 -24.61 23.55
C THR A 14 12.15 -25.57 24.25
N ALA A 15 11.10 -25.98 23.56
CA ALA A 15 10.13 -26.93 24.10
C ALA A 15 10.79 -28.32 24.31
N MET A 16 10.76 -28.83 25.54
CA MET A 16 10.96 -30.26 25.85
C MET A 16 9.60 -30.91 26.13
N GLY A 17 9.46 -32.15 25.68
CA GLY A 17 8.18 -32.76 25.32
C GLY A 17 7.31 -33.31 26.46
N ALA A 18 6.02 -33.40 26.15
CA ALA A 18 5.09 -34.39 26.69
C ALA A 18 4.21 -34.87 25.52
N ALA A 19 4.13 -36.20 25.37
CA ALA A 19 3.50 -36.86 24.23
C ALA A 19 1.96 -36.73 24.26
N LEU A 20 1.36 -36.27 23.17
CA LEU A 20 -0.05 -36.43 22.85
C LEU A 20 -0.25 -36.45 21.33
N ALA A 21 -0.95 -37.49 20.86
CA ALA A 21 -1.57 -37.70 19.55
C ALA A 21 -0.78 -37.25 18.30
N PHE A 22 -0.15 -38.21 17.60
CA PHE A 22 0.27 -38.02 16.21
C PHE A 22 -0.95 -37.95 15.29
N ALA A 23 -1.53 -36.75 15.14
CA ALA A 23 -2.01 -36.38 13.82
C ALA A 23 -0.76 -36.24 12.96
N ALA A 24 -0.63 -37.06 11.92
CA ALA A 24 0.36 -36.82 10.89
C ALA A 24 -0.01 -35.51 10.20
N THR A 25 0.43 -34.38 10.76
CA THR A 25 0.54 -33.14 10.02
C THR A 25 1.51 -33.46 8.90
N ALA A 26 0.99 -33.58 7.68
CA ALA A 26 1.81 -33.33 6.52
C ALA A 26 2.47 -31.99 6.80
N VAL A 27 3.78 -32.01 7.08
CA VAL A 27 4.60 -30.82 6.99
C VAL A 27 4.50 -30.45 5.53
N VAL A 28 3.51 -29.61 5.20
CA VAL A 28 3.53 -28.87 3.95
C VAL A 28 4.86 -28.12 4.04
N PRO A 29 5.87 -28.46 3.23
CA PRO A 29 7.10 -27.71 3.27
C PRO A 29 6.70 -26.25 3.10
N ALA A 30 7.24 -25.37 3.95
CA ALA A 30 7.11 -23.94 3.73
C ALA A 30 7.37 -23.71 2.23
N PRO A 31 6.49 -23.02 1.48
CA PRO A 31 6.80 -22.71 0.10
C PRO A 31 8.19 -22.12 0.13
N ALA A 32 9.14 -22.77 -0.57
CA ALA A 32 10.48 -22.25 -0.69
C ALA A 32 10.33 -20.78 -1.02
N SER A 33 10.92 -19.89 -0.22
CA SER A 33 10.88 -18.43 -0.44
C SER A 33 10.97 -18.22 -1.94
N ALA A 34 9.86 -17.86 -2.58
CA ALA A 34 9.80 -17.86 -4.03
C ALA A 34 10.90 -16.91 -4.50
N ALA A 35 11.88 -17.42 -5.24
CA ALA A 35 13.05 -16.63 -5.59
C ALA A 35 12.58 -15.38 -6.34
N THR A 36 12.80 -14.21 -5.75
CA THR A 36 12.50 -12.94 -6.41
C THR A 36 13.51 -12.71 -7.53
N ILE A 37 13.04 -12.58 -8.76
CA ILE A 37 13.87 -12.15 -9.88
C ILE A 37 13.99 -10.64 -9.82
N THR A 38 15.21 -10.11 -9.91
CA THR A 38 15.42 -8.65 -10.00
C THR A 38 15.88 -8.29 -11.40
N PHE A 39 15.17 -7.36 -12.04
CA PHE A 39 15.60 -6.69 -13.26
C PHE A 39 16.08 -5.29 -12.94
N THR A 40 17.28 -4.93 -13.38
CA THR A 40 17.78 -3.56 -13.21
C THR A 40 17.48 -2.72 -14.45
N TYR A 41 17.16 -1.45 -14.24
CA TYR A 41 16.94 -0.51 -15.34
C TYR A 41 17.52 0.86 -15.01
N GLU A 42 17.93 1.60 -16.02
CA GLU A 42 18.30 3.01 -15.86
C GLU A 42 17.32 3.90 -16.64
N VAL A 43 17.13 5.13 -16.18
CA VAL A 43 16.27 6.12 -16.84
C VAL A 43 17.15 7.18 -17.48
N ARG A 44 16.94 7.46 -18.78
CA ARG A 44 17.73 8.42 -19.54
C ARG A 44 16.86 9.36 -20.39
N PRO A 45 17.20 10.65 -20.50
CA PRO A 45 16.60 11.51 -21.49
C PRO A 45 17.29 11.35 -22.85
N MET A 46 16.55 11.55 -23.94
CA MET A 46 17.09 11.69 -25.28
C MET A 46 16.54 12.98 -25.91
N GLY A 47 17.42 13.97 -26.12
CA GLY A 47 17.05 15.31 -26.53
C GLY A 47 16.44 16.16 -25.41
N SER A 48 15.79 17.27 -25.78
CA SER A 48 15.06 18.11 -24.84
C SER A 48 13.69 17.49 -24.57
N VAL A 49 13.50 17.00 -23.35
CA VAL A 49 12.26 16.33 -22.89
C VAL A 49 11.73 17.03 -21.64
N GLY A 50 10.51 16.65 -21.22
CA GLY A 50 9.89 17.18 -20.00
C GLY A 50 10.60 16.75 -18.71
N ASP A 51 9.84 16.75 -17.61
CA ASP A 51 10.32 16.38 -16.28
C ASP A 51 10.71 14.88 -16.22
N LEU A 52 12.02 14.63 -16.26
CA LEU A 52 12.59 13.29 -16.25
C LEU A 52 12.38 12.56 -14.92
N GLU A 53 12.33 13.27 -13.79
CA GLU A 53 12.17 12.64 -12.48
C GLU A 53 10.70 12.30 -12.22
N ALA A 54 9.76 13.13 -12.67
CA ALA A 54 8.34 12.77 -12.69
C ALA A 54 8.08 11.57 -13.60
N PHE A 55 8.76 11.49 -14.75
CA PHE A 55 8.74 10.31 -15.62
C PHE A 55 9.27 9.07 -14.89
N ALA A 56 10.45 9.15 -14.29
CA ALA A 56 11.07 8.04 -13.57
C ALA A 56 10.19 7.54 -12.41
N SER A 57 9.58 8.48 -11.66
CA SER A 57 8.71 8.17 -10.53
C SER A 57 7.45 7.41 -10.97
N LEU A 58 6.79 7.85 -12.06
CA LEU A 58 5.59 7.17 -12.56
C LEU A 58 5.92 5.84 -13.23
N ALA A 59 7.08 5.72 -13.88
CA ALA A 59 7.56 4.45 -14.41
C ALA A 59 7.83 3.45 -13.30
N ALA A 60 8.49 3.86 -12.21
CA ALA A 60 8.69 3.02 -11.03
C ALA A 60 7.35 2.58 -10.42
N GLU A 61 6.40 3.52 -10.25
CA GLU A 61 5.03 3.19 -9.81
C GLU A 61 4.39 2.12 -10.70
N THR A 62 4.58 2.20 -12.03
CA THR A 62 4.03 1.22 -12.97
C THR A 62 4.69 -0.16 -12.82
N LEU A 63 6.01 -0.18 -12.72
CA LEU A 63 6.80 -1.42 -12.67
C LEU A 63 6.65 -2.17 -11.35
N ASP A 64 6.44 -1.44 -10.26
CA ASP A 64 6.24 -2.00 -8.91
C ASP A 64 4.78 -2.39 -8.66
N ASP A 65 3.84 -1.99 -9.52
CA ASP A 65 2.41 -2.29 -9.35
C ASP A 65 2.15 -3.79 -9.53
N ASP A 66 1.30 -4.34 -8.67
CA ASP A 66 1.00 -5.76 -8.62
C ASP A 66 0.10 -6.27 -9.74
N ARG A 67 -0.64 -5.37 -10.40
CA ARG A 67 -1.38 -5.64 -11.63
C ARG A 67 -0.43 -5.80 -12.80
N GLY A 68 0.78 -5.27 -12.70
CA GLY A 68 1.81 -5.23 -13.73
C GLY A 68 2.73 -6.44 -13.76
N TRP A 69 3.91 -6.20 -14.33
CA TRP A 69 4.96 -7.18 -14.52
C TRP A 69 5.70 -7.57 -13.25
N SER A 70 5.46 -6.91 -12.11
CA SER A 70 6.03 -7.28 -10.81
C SER A 70 5.55 -8.66 -10.32
N LEU A 71 4.42 -9.14 -10.85
CA LEU A 71 3.77 -10.39 -10.45
C LEU A 71 3.54 -10.49 -8.94
N GLY A 72 3.18 -9.35 -8.31
CA GLY A 72 2.98 -9.26 -6.87
C GLY A 72 4.26 -9.29 -6.04
N GLY A 73 5.42 -8.99 -6.65
CA GLY A 73 6.72 -8.97 -5.98
C GLY A 73 7.63 -10.17 -6.28
N SER A 74 7.15 -11.14 -7.07
CA SER A 74 8.02 -12.19 -7.62
C SER A 74 9.07 -11.65 -8.59
N ILE A 75 8.77 -10.51 -9.23
CA ILE A 75 9.71 -9.77 -10.06
C ILE A 75 9.85 -8.36 -9.47
N ARG A 76 11.09 -7.94 -9.23
CA ARG A 76 11.45 -6.59 -8.78
C ARG A 76 12.11 -5.84 -9.93
N PHE A 77 11.69 -4.61 -10.17
CA PHE A 77 12.37 -3.69 -11.10
C PHE A 77 13.14 -2.66 -10.30
N GLU A 78 14.47 -2.68 -10.40
CA GLU A 78 15.35 -1.81 -9.62
C GLU A 78 15.98 -0.73 -10.50
N ARG A 79 15.64 0.54 -10.23
CA ARG A 79 16.27 1.67 -10.90
C ARG A 79 17.72 1.80 -10.40
N VAL A 80 18.67 1.78 -11.34
CA VAL A 80 20.10 1.99 -11.08
C VAL A 80 20.58 3.24 -11.81
N ALA A 81 21.67 3.84 -11.32
CA ALA A 81 22.24 5.05 -11.92
C ALA A 81 22.84 4.80 -13.31
N SER A 82 23.39 3.60 -13.54
CA SER A 82 23.92 3.18 -14.82
C SER A 82 24.04 1.66 -14.90
N GLY A 83 24.07 1.11 -16.11
CA GLY A 83 24.35 -0.33 -16.31
C GLY A 83 23.14 -1.23 -16.05
N GLY A 84 21.92 -0.68 -16.07
CA GLY A 84 20.70 -1.48 -16.05
C GLY A 84 20.65 -2.48 -17.22
N GLN A 85 19.92 -3.58 -17.04
CA GLN A 85 19.68 -4.57 -18.10
C GLN A 85 18.87 -4.00 -19.26
N PHE A 86 18.01 -3.01 -18.99
CA PHE A 86 17.43 -2.14 -20.00
C PHE A 86 17.55 -0.67 -19.64
N THR A 87 17.40 0.16 -20.66
CA THR A 87 17.35 1.61 -20.52
C THR A 87 15.95 2.08 -20.88
N LEU A 88 15.28 2.73 -19.92
CA LEU A 88 13.99 3.39 -20.12
C LEU A 88 14.24 4.84 -20.54
N TRP A 89 14.06 5.10 -21.82
CA TRP A 89 14.25 6.42 -22.42
C TRP A 89 12.98 7.24 -22.37
N LEU A 90 13.08 8.49 -21.92
CA LEU A 90 12.14 9.53 -22.34
C LEU A 90 12.79 10.27 -23.50
N SER A 91 12.21 10.18 -24.70
CA SER A 91 12.83 10.68 -25.92
C SER A 91 11.97 11.72 -26.60
N ALA A 92 12.59 12.83 -27.02
CA ALA A 92 11.94 13.77 -27.94
C ALA A 92 11.46 13.01 -29.18
N ALA A 93 10.23 13.27 -29.61
CA ALA A 93 9.54 12.50 -30.66
C ALA A 93 10.38 12.33 -31.94
N TRP A 94 11.05 13.40 -32.39
CA TRP A 94 11.87 13.40 -33.60
C TRP A 94 13.17 12.59 -33.49
N LEU A 95 13.61 12.24 -32.27
CA LEU A 95 14.78 11.39 -32.03
C LEU A 95 14.42 9.90 -31.90
N VAL A 96 13.16 9.54 -31.71
CA VAL A 96 12.74 8.13 -31.59
C VAL A 96 13.18 7.28 -32.80
N PRO A 97 13.11 7.75 -34.06
CA PRO A 97 13.58 6.98 -35.21
C PRO A 97 15.09 6.67 -35.22
N THR A 98 15.91 7.41 -34.46
CA THR A 98 17.38 7.19 -34.45
C THR A 98 17.77 5.90 -33.73
N PHE A 99 16.85 5.29 -32.97
CA PHE A 99 17.05 3.96 -32.37
C PHE A 99 16.96 2.83 -33.41
N GLY A 100 16.44 3.11 -34.61
CA GLY A 100 16.32 2.18 -35.73
C GLY A 100 14.90 1.62 -35.92
N PRO A 101 14.63 0.95 -37.06
CA PRO A 101 13.33 0.33 -37.31
C PRO A 101 12.98 -0.73 -36.25
N PRO A 102 11.71 -0.83 -35.82
CA PRO A 102 10.51 -0.18 -36.37
C PRO A 102 10.18 1.19 -35.73
N CYS A 103 11.08 1.79 -34.95
CA CYS A 103 10.77 3.01 -34.20
C CYS A 103 10.48 4.20 -35.12
N ASP A 104 9.39 4.91 -34.86
CA ASP A 104 8.97 6.09 -35.60
C ASP A 104 8.69 7.29 -34.67
N SER A 105 8.50 8.48 -35.24
CA SER A 105 8.36 9.71 -34.46
C SER A 105 6.99 9.90 -33.77
N THR A 106 6.02 9.03 -34.06
CA THR A 106 4.64 9.15 -33.60
C THR A 106 4.40 8.43 -32.29
N TYR A 107 4.99 7.24 -32.12
CA TYR A 107 4.71 6.31 -31.03
C TYR A 107 5.95 6.02 -30.18
N SER A 108 5.71 5.37 -29.04
CA SER A 108 6.75 4.71 -28.25
C SER A 108 7.21 3.43 -28.97
N CYS A 109 8.38 2.92 -28.60
CA CYS A 109 8.99 1.76 -29.27
C CYS A 109 9.95 1.05 -28.33
N SER A 110 10.15 -0.25 -28.53
CA SER A 110 11.16 -1.05 -27.84
C SER A 110 12.04 -1.80 -28.84
N ILE A 111 13.37 -1.68 -28.67
CA ILE A 111 14.36 -2.38 -29.49
C ILE A 111 15.59 -2.78 -28.68
N GLY A 112 15.86 -4.09 -28.64
CA GLY A 112 16.95 -4.66 -27.84
C GLY A 112 16.81 -4.29 -26.36
N ARG A 113 17.80 -3.59 -25.79
CA ARG A 113 17.78 -3.10 -24.41
C ARG A 113 17.13 -1.72 -24.24
N ASN A 114 16.64 -1.10 -25.32
CA ASN A 114 16.09 0.25 -25.27
C ASN A 114 14.58 0.16 -25.24
N VAL A 115 13.98 0.70 -24.19
CA VAL A 115 12.54 0.89 -24.01
C VAL A 115 12.30 2.38 -24.15
N ILE A 116 11.74 2.83 -25.25
CA ILE A 116 11.67 4.26 -25.63
C ILE A 116 10.25 4.78 -25.52
N ILE A 117 10.06 5.71 -24.59
CA ILE A 117 8.80 6.43 -24.43
C ILE A 117 8.90 7.77 -25.17
N ASN A 118 7.97 7.97 -26.10
CA ASN A 118 7.88 9.20 -26.89
C ASN A 118 7.33 10.35 -26.02
N ASP A 119 8.13 11.40 -25.82
CA ASP A 119 7.81 12.52 -24.92
C ASP A 119 6.55 13.30 -25.35
N THR A 120 6.28 13.41 -26.65
CA THR A 120 5.03 14.01 -27.13
C THR A 120 3.83 13.19 -26.67
N ARG A 121 3.91 11.86 -26.74
CA ARG A 121 2.84 10.96 -26.28
C ARG A 121 2.73 10.90 -24.77
N TRP A 122 3.86 10.95 -24.08
CA TRP A 122 3.91 11.03 -22.62
C TRP A 122 3.17 12.27 -22.09
N ASN A 123 3.30 13.40 -22.77
CA ASN A 123 2.66 14.65 -22.38
C ASN A 123 1.25 14.80 -22.96
N GLN A 124 0.98 14.17 -24.10
CA GLN A 124 -0.28 14.24 -24.84
C GLN A 124 -0.57 12.86 -25.43
N ALA A 125 -1.34 12.06 -24.68
CA ALA A 125 -1.81 10.75 -25.09
C ALA A 125 -2.38 10.79 -26.52
N THR A 126 -2.46 9.63 -27.19
CA THR A 126 -2.90 9.60 -28.59
C THR A 126 -4.32 10.12 -28.76
N PRO A 127 -4.66 10.69 -29.93
CA PRO A 127 -6.03 11.12 -30.22
C PRO A 127 -7.06 10.00 -30.01
N SER A 128 -6.69 8.75 -30.34
CA SER A 128 -7.53 7.57 -30.10
C SER A 128 -7.81 7.35 -28.61
N TRP A 129 -6.80 7.48 -27.75
CA TRP A 129 -6.95 7.35 -26.30
C TRP A 129 -7.81 8.47 -25.70
N ASN A 130 -7.52 9.71 -26.08
CA ASN A 130 -8.26 10.89 -25.60
C ASN A 130 -9.71 10.86 -26.08
N GLY A 131 -9.95 10.53 -27.35
CA GLY A 131 -11.29 10.48 -27.95
C GLY A 131 -12.21 9.41 -27.35
N SER A 132 -11.64 8.44 -26.63
CA SER A 132 -12.36 7.39 -25.92
C SER A 132 -12.41 7.62 -24.39
N GLY A 133 -12.00 8.80 -23.92
CA GLY A 133 -12.13 9.22 -22.53
C GLY A 133 -11.09 8.66 -21.57
N GLY A 134 -10.01 8.05 -22.06
CA GLY A 134 -8.93 7.53 -21.22
C GLY A 134 -8.13 8.66 -20.56
N SER A 135 -7.66 8.45 -19.33
CA SER A 135 -6.85 9.46 -18.62
C SER A 135 -5.40 9.47 -19.13
N LEU A 136 -4.74 10.63 -19.08
CA LEU A 136 -3.31 10.73 -19.43
C LEU A 136 -2.44 9.89 -18.49
N ARG A 137 -2.81 9.78 -17.21
CA ARG A 137 -2.09 8.94 -16.25
C ARG A 137 -2.17 7.46 -16.63
N ASP A 138 -3.36 6.97 -16.98
CA ASP A 138 -3.54 5.58 -17.42
C ASP A 138 -2.80 5.33 -18.74
N TYR A 139 -2.80 6.30 -19.66
CA TYR A 139 -1.99 6.20 -20.89
C TYR A 139 -0.50 5.99 -20.58
N ARG A 140 0.04 6.74 -19.61
CA ARG A 140 1.45 6.66 -19.19
C ARG A 140 1.79 5.28 -18.60
N HIS A 141 0.92 4.73 -17.76
CA HIS A 141 1.07 3.35 -17.27
C HIS A 141 1.00 2.34 -18.42
N MET A 142 0.06 2.51 -19.34
CA MET A 142 -0.12 1.63 -20.49
C MET A 142 1.14 1.58 -21.36
N VAL A 143 1.68 2.73 -21.77
CA VAL A 143 2.86 2.75 -22.65
C VAL A 143 4.12 2.21 -21.96
N VAL A 144 4.29 2.44 -20.66
CA VAL A 144 5.42 1.82 -19.92
C VAL A 144 5.25 0.30 -19.88
N ASN A 145 4.07 -0.20 -19.54
CA ASN A 145 3.83 -1.65 -19.52
C ASN A 145 3.95 -2.29 -20.91
N HIS A 146 3.48 -1.62 -21.96
CA HIS A 146 3.55 -2.11 -23.35
C HIS A 146 5.01 -2.24 -23.81
N GLU A 147 5.78 -1.17 -23.70
CA GLU A 147 7.17 -1.17 -24.17
C GLU A 147 8.07 -2.08 -23.31
N VAL A 148 7.84 -2.14 -22.00
CA VAL A 148 8.57 -3.08 -21.13
C VAL A 148 8.13 -4.52 -21.41
N GLY A 149 6.87 -4.75 -21.78
CA GLY A 149 6.38 -6.05 -22.23
C GLY A 149 7.15 -6.56 -23.45
N HIS A 150 7.46 -5.69 -24.41
CA HIS A 150 8.36 -6.03 -25.52
C HIS A 150 9.75 -6.44 -25.05
N TRP A 151 10.35 -5.71 -24.11
CA TRP A 151 11.65 -6.07 -23.53
C TRP A 151 11.60 -7.41 -22.77
N LEU A 152 10.48 -7.71 -22.11
CA LEU A 152 10.25 -8.99 -21.42
C LEU A 152 10.02 -10.17 -22.37
N GLY A 153 9.87 -9.90 -23.68
CA GLY A 153 9.77 -10.91 -24.74
C GLY A 153 8.37 -11.06 -25.34
N PHE A 154 7.43 -10.17 -25.04
CA PHE A 154 6.08 -10.23 -25.60
C PHE A 154 5.99 -9.55 -26.96
N GLY A 155 5.28 -10.20 -27.90
CA GLY A 155 4.83 -9.58 -29.15
C GLY A 155 3.48 -8.90 -28.99
N HIS A 156 3.00 -8.24 -30.04
CA HIS A 156 1.68 -7.64 -30.03
C HIS A 156 0.57 -8.68 -29.90
N ALA A 157 -0.46 -8.35 -29.12
CA ALA A 157 -1.67 -9.14 -28.97
C ALA A 157 -2.85 -8.46 -29.70
N LEU A 158 -3.88 -9.25 -30.01
CA LEU A 158 -5.11 -8.76 -30.63
C LEU A 158 -6.17 -8.46 -29.57
N CYS A 159 -7.13 -7.60 -29.93
CA CYS A 159 -8.32 -7.38 -29.12
C CYS A 159 -9.14 -8.68 -29.02
N GLY A 160 -9.55 -9.05 -27.80
CA GLY A 160 -10.36 -10.25 -27.54
C GLY A 160 -11.82 -10.15 -27.98
N GLY A 161 -12.30 -8.93 -28.26
CA GLY A 161 -13.63 -8.66 -28.77
C GLY A 161 -14.18 -7.33 -28.29
N ALA A 162 -15.26 -6.87 -28.94
CA ALA A 162 -15.91 -5.61 -28.58
C ALA A 162 -16.33 -5.59 -27.09
N GLY A 163 -16.02 -4.50 -26.39
CA GLY A 163 -16.31 -4.32 -24.96
C GLY A 163 -15.40 -5.09 -24.00
N GLN A 164 -14.55 -6.00 -24.49
CA GLN A 164 -13.57 -6.68 -23.64
C GLN A 164 -12.41 -5.76 -23.29
N GLN A 165 -11.71 -6.06 -22.20
CA GLN A 165 -10.50 -5.34 -21.83
C GLN A 165 -9.37 -5.68 -22.81
N ALA A 166 -8.72 -4.66 -23.38
CA ALA A 166 -7.57 -4.86 -24.26
C ALA A 166 -6.43 -5.57 -23.51
N PRO A 167 -5.72 -6.54 -24.11
CA PRO A 167 -4.39 -6.93 -23.61
C PRO A 167 -3.46 -5.71 -23.54
N VAL A 168 -2.54 -5.65 -22.58
CA VAL A 168 -1.60 -4.51 -22.54
C VAL A 168 -0.69 -4.52 -23.76
N MET A 169 -0.38 -5.70 -24.29
CA MET A 169 0.37 -5.87 -25.53
C MET A 169 -0.45 -5.63 -26.80
N GLN A 170 -1.73 -5.24 -26.71
CA GLN A 170 -2.44 -4.68 -27.85
C GLN A 170 -1.90 -3.28 -28.16
N GLN A 171 -1.82 -2.91 -29.44
CA GLN A 171 -1.43 -1.57 -29.90
C GLN A 171 -2.52 -0.51 -29.61
N GLN A 172 -2.82 -0.27 -28.33
CA GLN A 172 -3.90 0.61 -27.85
C GLN A 172 -3.67 2.09 -28.23
N SER A 173 -2.42 2.51 -28.39
CA SER A 173 -2.06 3.83 -28.93
C SER A 173 -2.59 4.08 -30.34
N ILE A 174 -2.77 3.03 -31.14
CA ILE A 174 -3.23 3.13 -32.54
C ILE A 174 -4.75 2.93 -32.60
N SER A 175 -5.24 1.78 -32.11
CA SER A 175 -6.67 1.48 -32.14
C SER A 175 -7.02 0.39 -31.12
N LEU A 176 -8.16 0.58 -30.45
CA LEU A 176 -8.73 -0.40 -29.54
C LEU A 176 -9.46 -1.55 -30.25
N GLN A 177 -9.78 -1.42 -31.54
CA GLN A 177 -10.49 -2.47 -32.31
C GLN A 177 -11.78 -2.97 -31.62
N GLY A 178 -12.47 -2.09 -30.88
CA GLY A 178 -13.68 -2.40 -30.12
C GLY A 178 -13.44 -2.79 -28.65
N CYS A 179 -12.21 -3.10 -28.24
CA CYS A 179 -11.88 -3.31 -26.83
C CYS A 179 -12.00 -2.01 -26.01
N THR A 180 -11.95 -2.14 -24.69
CA THR A 180 -11.83 -1.05 -23.73
C THR A 180 -10.37 -0.86 -23.31
N HIS A 181 -10.01 0.37 -22.91
CA HIS A 181 -8.65 0.70 -22.46
C HIS A 181 -8.17 -0.18 -21.32
N ASN A 182 -6.90 -0.54 -21.37
CA ASN A 182 -6.28 -1.29 -20.30
C ASN A 182 -4.79 -0.96 -20.14
N PRO A 183 -4.42 -0.27 -19.05
CA PRO A 183 -3.02 0.03 -18.78
C PRO A 183 -2.20 -1.14 -18.21
N TRP A 184 -2.82 -2.28 -17.89
CA TRP A 184 -2.16 -3.38 -17.16
C TRP A 184 -2.23 -4.70 -17.93
N PRO A 185 -1.23 -5.59 -17.81
CA PRO A 185 -1.30 -6.91 -18.43
C PRO A 185 -2.50 -7.72 -17.91
N LEU A 186 -3.18 -8.40 -18.81
CA LEU A 186 -4.24 -9.34 -18.49
C LEU A 186 -3.69 -10.55 -17.73
N ALA A 187 -4.59 -11.32 -17.10
CA ALA A 187 -4.24 -12.50 -16.33
C ALA A 187 -3.37 -13.50 -17.13
N TRP A 188 -3.67 -13.69 -18.41
CA TRP A 188 -2.91 -14.60 -19.26
C TRP A 188 -1.52 -14.06 -19.63
N GLU A 189 -1.35 -12.74 -19.80
CA GLU A 189 -0.05 -12.10 -20.06
C GLU A 189 0.86 -12.27 -18.84
N ARG A 190 0.31 -12.03 -17.64
CA ARG A 190 1.01 -12.26 -16.37
C ARG A 190 1.36 -13.72 -16.16
N GLN A 191 0.44 -14.63 -16.47
CA GLN A 191 0.67 -16.08 -16.36
C GLN A 191 1.74 -16.56 -17.33
N ALA A 192 1.79 -16.02 -18.55
CA ALA A 192 2.83 -16.35 -19.52
C ALA A 192 4.21 -15.93 -19.01
N LEU A 193 4.36 -14.73 -18.43
CA LEU A 193 5.61 -14.27 -17.84
C LEU A 193 6.00 -15.15 -16.64
N ALA A 194 5.05 -15.39 -15.72
CA ALA A 194 5.26 -16.21 -14.53
C ALA A 194 5.79 -17.61 -14.90
N SER A 195 5.09 -18.30 -15.81
CA SER A 195 5.46 -19.62 -16.31
C SER A 195 6.82 -19.60 -17.02
N GLY A 196 7.07 -18.61 -17.88
CA GLY A 196 8.33 -18.49 -18.62
C GLY A 196 9.55 -18.18 -17.75
N ARG A 197 9.33 -17.61 -16.55
CA ARG A 197 10.38 -17.28 -15.58
C ARG A 197 10.47 -18.26 -14.41
N GLY A 198 9.56 -19.23 -14.31
CA GLY A 198 9.54 -20.19 -13.21
C GLY A 198 9.26 -19.55 -11.84
N VAL A 199 8.49 -18.46 -11.81
CA VAL A 199 8.13 -17.74 -10.57
C VAL A 199 6.62 -17.75 -10.38
N PRO A 200 6.11 -17.78 -9.14
CA PRO A 200 4.68 -17.69 -8.90
C PRO A 200 4.16 -16.28 -9.19
N ILE A 201 2.86 -16.16 -9.47
CA ILE A 201 2.16 -14.90 -9.29
C ILE A 201 1.81 -14.80 -7.82
N LEU A 202 2.43 -13.88 -7.09
CA LEU A 202 2.03 -13.62 -5.71
C LEU A 202 0.67 -12.92 -5.71
N PRO A 203 -0.13 -13.12 -4.66
CA PRO A 203 -1.40 -12.40 -4.44
C PRO A 203 -1.12 -10.91 -4.18
N GLY A 204 -0.65 -10.21 -5.21
CA GLY A 204 -0.15 -8.85 -5.18
C GLY A 204 0.98 -8.59 -4.20
N GLY A 205 1.52 -7.37 -4.19
CA GLY A 205 2.30 -6.86 -3.05
C GLY A 205 1.40 -6.79 -1.80
N PRO A 206 1.71 -5.98 -0.75
CA PRO A 206 0.70 -5.74 0.28
C PRO A 206 -0.60 -5.34 -0.43
N GLY A 207 -1.65 -6.13 -0.23
CA GLY A 207 -2.95 -5.89 -0.83
C GLY A 207 -3.46 -4.48 -0.48
N PRO A 208 -4.61 -4.05 -1.03
CA PRO A 208 -5.19 -2.79 -0.62
C PRO A 208 -5.22 -2.73 0.91
N ALA A 209 -4.83 -1.62 1.53
CA ALA A 209 -5.14 -1.48 2.95
C ALA A 209 -6.64 -1.62 3.12
N VAL A 210 -7.04 -2.57 3.96
CA VAL A 210 -8.43 -2.86 4.25
C VAL A 210 -8.70 -2.50 5.70
N ALA A 211 -9.71 -1.66 5.91
CA ALA A 211 -10.32 -1.46 7.22
C ALA A 211 -11.73 -2.07 7.19
N ALA A 212 -12.08 -2.84 8.21
CA ALA A 212 -13.43 -3.38 8.38
C ALA A 212 -14.03 -2.78 9.66
N LEU A 213 -15.12 -2.03 9.52
CA LEU A 213 -15.81 -1.36 10.62
C LEU A 213 -17.23 -1.91 10.74
N THR A 214 -17.80 -1.82 11.94
CA THR A 214 -19.20 -2.20 12.18
C THR A 214 -20.02 -0.94 12.34
N ASN A 215 -21.03 -0.78 11.49
CA ASN A 215 -21.99 0.32 11.55
C ASN A 215 -22.83 0.28 12.84
N ALA A 216 -23.52 1.38 13.14
CA ALA A 216 -24.43 1.45 14.28
C ALA A 216 -25.56 0.43 14.25
N ASP A 217 -25.97 0.00 13.06
CA ASP A 217 -26.99 -1.00 12.80
C ASP A 217 -26.45 -2.45 12.78
N GLY A 218 -25.16 -2.65 13.09
CA GLY A 218 -24.52 -3.97 13.17
C GLY A 218 -23.96 -4.50 11.85
N ARG A 219 -24.13 -3.79 10.73
CA ARG A 219 -23.59 -4.23 9.43
C ARG A 219 -22.09 -4.00 9.34
N ILE A 220 -21.36 -4.97 8.81
CA ILE A 220 -19.95 -4.78 8.48
C ILE A 220 -19.84 -3.94 7.20
N GLU A 221 -18.93 -2.97 7.24
CA GLU A 221 -18.54 -2.16 6.10
C GLU A 221 -17.03 -2.20 5.94
N VAL A 222 -16.59 -2.44 4.70
CA VAL A 222 -15.20 -2.65 4.34
C VAL A 222 -14.75 -1.49 3.47
N PHE A 223 -13.62 -0.92 3.83
CA PHE A 223 -12.94 0.19 3.16
C PHE A 223 -11.65 -0.34 2.56
N ALA A 224 -11.35 0.05 1.32
CA ALA A 224 -10.16 -0.37 0.61
C ALA A 224 -9.57 0.77 -0.22
N ALA A 225 -8.24 0.88 -0.22
CA ALA A 225 -7.47 1.73 -1.14
C ALA A 225 -6.40 0.88 -1.82
N ARG A 226 -6.18 0.99 -3.14
CA ARG A 226 -5.14 0.21 -3.85
C ARG A 226 -4.28 1.02 -4.85
N SER A 227 -4.59 2.31 -5.04
CA SER A 227 -3.95 3.28 -5.98
C SER A 227 -4.96 4.34 -6.47
N GLY A 228 -6.25 4.15 -6.17
CA GLY A 228 -7.35 5.08 -6.47
C GLY A 228 -8.00 5.67 -5.21
N PRO A 229 -9.14 6.37 -5.34
CA PRO A 229 -9.88 6.86 -4.18
C PRO A 229 -10.27 5.71 -3.24
N VAL A 230 -10.38 5.99 -1.94
CA VAL A 230 -10.93 5.01 -0.99
C VAL A 230 -12.30 4.59 -1.49
N SER A 231 -12.46 3.28 -1.63
CA SER A 231 -13.72 2.66 -1.98
C SER A 231 -14.24 1.88 -0.79
N HIS A 232 -15.55 1.78 -0.69
CA HIS A 232 -16.20 1.09 0.41
C HIS A 232 -17.38 0.24 -0.10
N ARG A 233 -17.71 -0.80 0.67
CA ARG A 233 -18.91 -1.60 0.47
C ARG A 233 -19.39 -2.14 1.81
N TRP A 234 -20.69 -2.41 1.91
CA TRP A 234 -21.31 -2.81 3.17
C TRP A 234 -22.22 -4.02 3.02
N GLN A 235 -22.45 -4.74 4.11
CA GLN A 235 -23.48 -5.77 4.18
C GLN A 235 -24.86 -5.15 4.08
N TRP A 236 -25.82 -5.83 3.44
CA TRP A 236 -27.23 -5.40 3.40
C TRP A 236 -27.98 -5.62 4.73
N GLY A 237 -27.42 -6.42 5.64
CA GLY A 237 -28.02 -6.82 6.91
C GLY A 237 -27.41 -8.13 7.42
N TYR A 238 -28.12 -8.84 8.30
CA TYR A 238 -27.70 -10.16 8.83
C TYR A 238 -27.75 -11.31 7.81
N GLN A 239 -28.38 -11.10 6.65
CA GLN A 239 -28.48 -12.07 5.55
C GLN A 239 -27.27 -11.95 4.61
N PRO A 240 -26.82 -13.03 3.93
CA PRO A 240 -25.61 -13.00 3.12
C PRO A 240 -25.81 -12.12 1.89
N GLY A 241 -25.24 -10.92 1.91
CA GLY A 241 -25.27 -10.03 0.76
C GLY A 241 -24.52 -8.74 1.03
N TRP A 242 -23.86 -8.23 0.00
CA TRP A 242 -23.07 -7.01 0.05
C TRP A 242 -23.50 -6.04 -1.05
N SER A 243 -23.38 -4.75 -0.77
CA SER A 243 -23.47 -3.71 -1.79
C SER A 243 -22.39 -3.88 -2.86
N PRO A 244 -22.56 -3.29 -4.05
CA PRO A 244 -21.44 -2.97 -4.93
C PRO A 244 -20.38 -2.12 -4.20
N TRP A 245 -19.21 -1.98 -4.80
CA TRP A 245 -18.21 -1.02 -4.36
C TRP A 245 -18.61 0.39 -4.79
N PHE A 246 -18.51 1.35 -3.86
CA PHE A 246 -18.72 2.77 -4.11
C PHE A 246 -17.44 3.54 -3.79
N GLY A 247 -17.13 4.57 -4.58
CA GLY A 247 -16.02 5.47 -4.29
C GLY A 247 -16.45 6.56 -3.30
N MET A 248 -15.61 6.89 -2.33
CA MET A 248 -15.90 7.94 -1.33
C MET A 248 -15.55 9.36 -1.81
N GLY A 249 -15.28 9.53 -3.12
CA GLY A 249 -14.86 10.81 -3.72
C GLY A 249 -13.56 11.38 -3.16
N GLY A 250 -13.15 12.58 -3.60
CA GLY A 250 -12.06 13.37 -3.00
C GLY A 250 -10.64 12.80 -3.10
N ALA A 251 -9.76 13.25 -2.18
CA ALA A 251 -8.31 13.02 -2.19
C ALA A 251 -7.95 11.55 -2.47
N ARG A 252 -7.00 11.31 -3.38
CA ARG A 252 -6.56 9.97 -3.81
C ARG A 252 -5.49 9.49 -2.84
N PRO A 253 -5.76 8.62 -1.86
CA PRO A 253 -4.76 8.22 -0.89
C PRO A 253 -3.82 7.15 -1.44
N ARG A 254 -2.67 6.94 -0.80
CA ARG A 254 -1.79 5.80 -1.11
C ARG A 254 -2.51 4.46 -0.87
N ALA A 255 -2.05 3.43 -1.56
CA ALA A 255 -2.63 2.08 -1.61
C ALA A 255 -2.63 1.32 -0.27
N ASP A 256 -1.95 1.82 0.75
CA ASP A 256 -1.71 1.18 2.04
C ASP A 256 -2.36 1.92 3.22
N ALA A 257 -3.24 2.89 2.95
CA ALA A 257 -3.39 4.00 3.86
C ALA A 257 -4.70 4.13 4.66
N VAL A 258 -5.58 3.13 4.77
CA VAL A 258 -6.87 3.32 5.47
C VAL A 258 -6.96 2.64 6.84
N ASP A 259 -7.51 3.38 7.79
CA ASP A 259 -7.96 2.89 9.10
C ASP A 259 -9.18 3.71 9.55
N GLY A 260 -9.90 3.25 10.58
CA GLY A 260 -11.05 3.99 11.04
C GLY A 260 -11.67 3.44 12.31
N GLY A 261 -12.76 4.08 12.71
CA GLY A 261 -13.49 3.70 13.91
C GLY A 261 -14.95 4.14 13.85
N ARG A 262 -15.73 3.63 14.80
CA ARG A 262 -17.09 4.10 15.07
C ARG A 262 -17.06 5.09 16.23
N ASN A 263 -17.42 6.33 15.94
CA ASN A 263 -17.55 7.38 16.94
C ASN A 263 -18.66 7.04 17.96
N PRO A 264 -18.64 7.62 19.19
CA PRO A 264 -19.68 7.40 20.19
C PRO A 264 -21.10 7.76 19.74
N ASP A 265 -21.25 8.71 18.81
CA ASP A 265 -22.54 9.08 18.18
C ASP A 265 -23.06 8.02 17.19
N GLY A 266 -22.29 6.97 16.94
CA GLY A 266 -22.62 5.85 16.07
C GLY A 266 -22.03 5.94 14.67
N ARG A 267 -21.39 7.04 14.33
CA ARG A 267 -20.95 7.41 12.98
C ARG A 267 -19.60 6.78 12.66
N LEU A 268 -19.46 6.18 11.48
CA LEU A 268 -18.13 5.74 11.02
C LEU A 268 -17.28 6.94 10.60
N GLU A 269 -15.99 6.87 10.88
CA GLU A 269 -14.99 7.83 10.44
C GLU A 269 -13.72 7.09 10.01
N VAL A 270 -13.22 7.46 8.83
CA VAL A 270 -12.14 6.79 8.12
C VAL A 270 -11.04 7.80 7.87
N PHE A 271 -9.81 7.37 8.04
CA PHE A 271 -8.60 8.15 7.94
C PHE A 271 -7.76 7.60 6.80
N ALA A 272 -7.11 8.49 6.06
CA ALA A 272 -6.23 8.10 4.98
C ALA A 272 -4.97 8.96 4.85
N THR A 273 -3.88 8.35 4.39
CA THR A 273 -2.64 9.05 4.00
C THR A 273 -2.56 9.22 2.48
N ALA A 274 -2.38 10.45 2.01
CA ALA A 274 -2.24 10.81 0.61
C ALA A 274 -0.80 10.63 0.06
N PRO A 275 -0.62 10.49 -1.27
CA PRO A 275 0.68 10.33 -1.90
C PRO A 275 1.68 11.43 -1.58
N ASP A 276 1.19 12.65 -1.41
CA ASP A 276 1.93 13.85 -1.01
C ASP A 276 2.21 13.92 0.51
N GLY A 277 1.79 12.89 1.26
CA GLY A 277 1.95 12.80 2.71
C GLY A 277 0.90 13.57 3.51
N ALA A 278 -0.21 14.02 2.90
CA ALA A 278 -1.34 14.58 3.66
C ALA A 278 -2.08 13.49 4.44
N LEU A 279 -2.33 13.73 5.74
CA LEU A 279 -3.25 12.93 6.54
C LEU A 279 -4.64 13.56 6.41
N VAL A 280 -5.62 12.78 5.97
CA VAL A 280 -7.00 13.22 5.71
C VAL A 280 -8.00 12.32 6.42
N HIS A 281 -9.21 12.81 6.67
CA HIS A 281 -10.30 12.02 7.23
C HIS A 281 -11.63 12.31 6.51
N ASN A 282 -12.52 11.32 6.50
CA ASN A 282 -13.87 11.42 5.97
C ASN A 282 -14.80 10.64 6.89
N TYR A 283 -16.03 11.09 7.00
CA TYR A 283 -16.88 10.70 8.11
C TYR A 283 -18.34 10.63 7.66
N GLN A 284 -19.12 9.69 8.20
CA GLN A 284 -20.52 9.53 7.80
C GLN A 284 -21.33 10.78 8.18
N TRP A 285 -22.25 11.23 7.34
CA TRP A 285 -23.21 12.28 7.68
C TRP A 285 -24.46 12.13 6.79
N PRO A 286 -25.63 11.75 7.34
CA PRO A 286 -25.89 11.34 8.74
C PRO A 286 -25.29 9.96 9.10
N VAL A 287 -25.46 9.51 10.35
CA VAL A 287 -25.07 8.16 10.83
C VAL A 287 -25.65 7.06 9.93
N ALA A 288 -24.82 6.07 9.56
CA ALA A 288 -25.18 4.99 8.63
C ALA A 288 -25.73 5.48 7.26
N GLY A 289 -25.39 6.73 6.88
CA GLY A 289 -25.82 7.39 5.66
C GLY A 289 -24.67 7.70 4.71
N GLY A 290 -24.72 8.89 4.10
CA GLY A 290 -23.69 9.37 3.17
C GLY A 290 -22.38 9.75 3.87
N TRP A 291 -21.44 10.28 3.10
CA TRP A 291 -20.12 10.73 3.57
C TRP A 291 -19.98 12.24 3.41
N ALA A 292 -19.40 12.91 4.40
CA ALA A 292 -19.28 14.37 4.43
C ALA A 292 -18.25 14.94 3.45
N GLY A 293 -17.30 14.11 2.99
CA GLY A 293 -16.18 14.50 2.16
C GLY A 293 -14.85 14.43 2.92
N TRP A 294 -13.74 14.53 2.17
CA TRP A 294 -12.40 14.45 2.75
C TRP A 294 -11.93 15.80 3.27
N PHE A 295 -11.49 15.83 4.53
CA PHE A 295 -10.96 17.00 5.21
C PHE A 295 -9.49 16.76 5.61
N PRO A 296 -8.66 17.81 5.57
CA PRO A 296 -7.27 17.71 6.02
C PRO A 296 -7.18 17.58 7.54
N LEU A 297 -6.28 16.73 8.00
CA LEU A 297 -5.99 16.48 9.41
C LEU A 297 -4.52 16.76 9.75
N GLY A 298 -3.61 16.57 8.79
CA GLY A 298 -2.18 16.85 8.94
C GLY A 298 -1.39 16.63 7.65
N SER A 299 -0.07 16.71 7.72
CA SER A 299 0.83 16.49 6.58
C SER A 299 2.18 15.92 7.00
N GLY A 300 2.98 15.48 6.03
CA GLY A 300 4.34 14.96 6.26
C GLY A 300 4.40 13.52 6.74
N VAL A 301 3.30 12.75 6.62
CA VAL A 301 3.24 11.34 7.01
C VAL A 301 3.62 10.42 5.85
N ALA A 302 4.30 9.31 6.15
CA ALA A 302 4.77 8.33 5.19
C ALA A 302 4.14 6.94 5.36
N SER A 303 3.49 6.66 6.50
CA SER A 303 2.73 5.42 6.72
C SER A 303 1.22 5.64 6.62
N ALA A 304 0.47 4.54 6.55
CA ALA A 304 -0.94 4.54 6.91
C ALA A 304 -1.17 5.07 8.34
N PRO A 305 -2.34 5.66 8.63
CA PRO A 305 -2.75 6.00 9.98
C PRO A 305 -3.12 4.75 10.78
N THR A 306 -2.94 4.82 12.10
CA THR A 306 -3.49 3.88 13.07
C THR A 306 -4.39 4.66 14.04
N VAL A 307 -5.63 4.23 14.22
CA VAL A 307 -6.65 5.00 14.94
C VAL A 307 -7.08 4.25 16.20
N GLY A 308 -7.30 4.96 17.30
CA GLY A 308 -7.96 4.40 18.49
C GLY A 308 -8.81 5.41 19.23
N ALA A 309 -9.72 4.90 20.05
CA ALA A 309 -10.57 5.70 20.91
C ALA A 309 -9.97 5.81 22.32
N ASN A 310 -9.84 7.04 22.79
CA ASN A 310 -9.63 7.34 24.20
C ASN A 310 -10.82 6.85 25.04
N ALA A 311 -10.62 6.75 26.36
CA ALA A 311 -11.64 6.28 27.29
C ALA A 311 -12.90 7.17 27.32
N ASP A 312 -12.74 8.45 27.01
CA ASP A 312 -13.82 9.43 26.86
C ASP A 312 -14.50 9.43 25.48
N GLY A 313 -14.03 8.59 24.55
CA GLY A 313 -14.57 8.47 23.20
C GLY A 313 -13.94 9.39 22.15
N ARG A 314 -12.93 10.21 22.51
CA ARG A 314 -12.17 10.99 21.53
C ARG A 314 -11.29 10.08 20.69
N PHE A 315 -11.34 10.21 19.37
CA PHE A 315 -10.35 9.54 18.53
C PHE A 315 -8.97 10.19 18.61
N GLU A 316 -7.95 9.35 18.52
CA GLU A 316 -6.55 9.72 18.43
C GLU A 316 -5.89 8.88 17.33
N VAL A 317 -5.20 9.57 16.43
CA VAL A 317 -4.63 9.03 15.19
C VAL A 317 -3.12 9.11 15.29
N PHE A 318 -2.45 8.01 14.97
CA PHE A 318 -0.99 7.89 14.97
C PHE A 318 -0.52 7.57 13.56
N ALA A 319 0.63 8.11 13.16
CA ALA A 319 1.28 7.77 11.90
C ALA A 319 2.79 7.96 12.01
N THR A 320 3.53 7.34 11.08
CA THR A 320 4.98 7.55 10.96
C THR A 320 5.24 8.61 9.89
N GLY A 321 5.99 9.64 10.26
CA GLY A 321 6.45 10.74 9.41
C GLY A 321 7.49 10.30 8.37
N ALA A 322 7.64 11.07 7.29
CA ALA A 322 8.70 10.85 6.30
C ALA A 322 10.11 11.02 6.86
N ASP A 323 10.24 11.74 7.98
CA ASP A 323 11.46 11.95 8.78
C ASP A 323 11.66 10.86 9.85
N GLY A 324 10.78 9.85 9.91
CA GLY A 324 10.80 8.81 10.93
C GLY A 324 10.23 9.22 12.28
N ALA A 325 9.54 10.36 12.40
CA ALA A 325 8.82 10.71 13.62
C ALA A 325 7.57 9.84 13.79
N LEU A 326 7.30 9.34 15.00
CA LEU A 326 5.96 8.88 15.36
C LEU A 326 5.14 10.12 15.72
N VAL A 327 4.13 10.45 14.93
CA VAL A 327 3.27 11.61 15.16
C VAL A 327 1.87 11.18 15.60
N HIS A 328 1.19 12.08 16.31
CA HIS A 328 -0.21 11.89 16.70
C HIS A 328 -1.03 13.18 16.70
N THR A 329 -2.34 13.04 16.52
CA THR A 329 -3.36 14.10 16.65
C THR A 329 -4.64 13.48 17.21
N TRP A 330 -5.41 14.25 17.98
CA TRP A 330 -6.63 13.78 18.64
C TRP A 330 -7.78 14.77 18.51
N GLN A 331 -9.01 14.25 18.53
CA GLN A 331 -10.21 15.07 18.70
C GLN A 331 -10.14 15.81 20.04
N VAL A 332 -10.50 17.10 20.08
CA VAL A 332 -10.46 17.92 21.32
C VAL A 332 -11.62 17.59 22.28
N ALA A 333 -12.72 17.12 21.74
CA ALA A 333 -13.87 16.52 22.42
C ALA A 333 -14.48 15.43 21.51
N PRO A 334 -15.26 14.47 22.03
CA PRO A 334 -15.86 13.43 21.19
C PRO A 334 -16.67 14.03 20.04
N ASN A 335 -16.53 13.50 18.83
CA ASN A 335 -17.25 13.93 17.62
C ASN A 335 -16.99 15.39 17.21
N SER A 336 -15.84 15.96 17.57
CA SER A 336 -15.51 17.37 17.32
C SER A 336 -14.27 17.55 16.44
N GLY A 337 -13.75 18.78 16.39
CA GLY A 337 -12.52 19.11 15.68
C GLY A 337 -11.26 18.49 16.32
N TRP A 338 -10.14 18.71 15.66
CA TRP A 338 -8.86 18.06 15.97
C TRP A 338 -7.84 19.03 16.55
N SER A 339 -6.93 18.50 17.36
CA SER A 339 -5.73 19.19 17.81
C SER A 339 -4.70 19.31 16.67
N PRO A 340 -3.68 20.17 16.81
CA PRO A 340 -2.50 20.12 15.96
C PRO A 340 -1.81 18.74 16.01
N THR A 341 -0.97 18.45 15.03
CA THR A 341 -0.13 17.25 15.04
C THR A 341 1.10 17.45 15.92
N PHE A 342 1.39 16.50 16.80
CA PHE A 342 2.56 16.50 17.67
C PHE A 342 3.44 15.27 17.42
N ALA A 343 4.75 15.40 17.65
CA ALA A 343 5.67 14.27 17.64
C ALA A 343 5.70 13.59 19.01
N LEU A 344 5.63 12.26 19.01
CA LEU A 344 5.62 11.41 20.19
C LEU A 344 6.93 10.61 20.33
N ASP A 345 7.57 10.23 19.22
CA ASP A 345 8.85 9.52 19.19
C ASP A 345 9.61 9.75 17.88
N GLY A 346 10.83 9.22 17.77
CA GLY A 346 11.66 9.34 16.56
C GLY A 346 12.40 8.06 16.16
N GLY A 347 12.82 8.02 14.89
CA GLY A 347 13.54 6.89 14.30
C GLY A 347 12.67 5.67 13.97
N ILE A 348 11.37 5.88 13.77
CA ILE A 348 10.38 4.85 13.44
C ILE A 348 10.37 4.58 11.94
N ALA A 349 10.30 3.32 11.54
CA ALA A 349 10.38 2.89 10.14
C ALA A 349 9.10 2.28 9.58
N HIS A 350 8.14 1.92 10.44
CA HIS A 350 6.93 1.22 10.05
C HIS A 350 5.68 1.87 10.67
N ARG A 351 4.50 1.51 10.16
CA ARG A 351 3.22 1.90 10.77
C ARG A 351 3.18 1.45 12.24
N PRO A 352 2.71 2.31 13.18
CA PRO A 352 2.59 1.92 14.57
C PRO A 352 1.44 0.93 14.80
N GLY A 353 1.61 0.05 15.79
CA GLY A 353 0.55 -0.77 16.36
C GLY A 353 -0.07 -0.07 17.56
N LEU A 354 -1.39 -0.24 17.75
CA LEU A 354 -2.12 0.39 18.85
C LEU A 354 -2.92 -0.66 19.61
N GLY A 355 -2.94 -0.54 20.93
CA GLY A 355 -3.78 -1.32 21.83
C GLY A 355 -4.39 -0.47 22.93
N THR A 356 -5.32 -1.07 23.67
CA THR A 356 -5.95 -0.45 24.82
C THR A 356 -5.88 -1.38 26.02
N THR A 357 -5.28 -0.87 27.10
CA THR A 357 -5.17 -1.60 28.37
C THR A 357 -6.54 -1.86 29.01
N ALA A 358 -6.59 -2.76 30.00
CA ALA A 358 -7.80 -3.02 30.76
C ALA A 358 -8.35 -1.78 31.50
N ASP A 359 -7.46 -0.87 31.93
CA ASP A 359 -7.79 0.40 32.56
C ASP A 359 -8.04 1.54 31.54
N LYS A 360 -8.25 1.21 30.26
CA LYS A 360 -8.65 2.13 29.18
C LYS A 360 -7.62 3.21 28.81
N ARG A 361 -6.34 2.89 28.94
CA ARG A 361 -5.23 3.73 28.44
C ARG A 361 -4.80 3.24 27.07
N LEU A 362 -4.49 4.17 26.16
CA LEU A 362 -3.90 3.82 24.88
C LEU A 362 -2.43 3.42 25.06
N VAL A 363 -2.01 2.42 24.27
CA VAL A 363 -0.62 1.94 24.19
C VAL A 363 -0.22 1.87 22.72
N VAL A 364 0.83 2.60 22.35
CA VAL A 364 1.38 2.57 20.99
C VAL A 364 2.70 1.80 20.99
N PHE A 365 2.85 0.90 20.02
CA PHE A 365 4.09 0.18 19.76
C PHE A 365 4.61 0.55 18.38
N ALA A 366 5.90 0.84 18.28
CA ALA A 366 6.53 1.28 17.05
C ALA A 366 7.86 0.56 16.83
N VAL A 367 8.12 0.16 15.57
CA VAL A 367 9.38 -0.48 15.19
C VAL A 367 10.31 0.57 14.58
N THR A 368 11.51 0.67 15.13
CA THR A 368 12.55 1.60 14.70
C THR A 368 13.25 1.14 13.42
N GLY A 369 13.96 2.03 12.75
CA GLY A 369 14.78 1.70 11.55
C GLY A 369 15.92 0.71 11.81
N VAL A 370 16.28 0.48 13.08
CA VAL A 370 17.27 -0.53 13.48
C VAL A 370 16.62 -1.83 14.00
N GLY A 371 15.29 -1.97 13.87
CA GLY A 371 14.54 -3.16 14.24
C GLY A 371 14.26 -3.32 15.74
N ALA A 372 14.42 -2.27 16.54
CA ALA A 372 13.97 -2.24 17.93
C ALA A 372 12.46 -1.95 18.02
N LEU A 373 11.76 -2.67 18.91
CA LEU A 373 10.33 -2.48 19.22
C LEU A 373 10.20 -1.63 20.47
N ARG A 374 9.64 -0.42 20.32
CA ARG A 374 9.39 0.51 21.43
C ARG A 374 7.92 0.60 21.75
N GLY A 375 7.59 0.73 23.04
CA GLY A 375 6.25 0.99 23.53
C GLY A 375 6.16 2.32 24.26
N ARG A 376 5.03 3.02 24.10
CA ARG A 376 4.61 4.15 24.93
C ARG A 376 3.17 3.95 25.35
N MET A 377 2.84 4.43 26.55
CA MET A 377 1.52 4.26 27.15
C MET A 377 1.05 5.59 27.71
N GLN A 378 -0.25 5.87 27.62
CA GLN A 378 -0.79 7.02 28.35
C GLN A 378 -0.56 6.84 29.85
N VAL A 379 -0.22 7.91 30.57
CA VAL A 379 0.06 7.87 32.01
C VAL A 379 -1.22 7.70 32.84
N ALA A 380 -2.34 8.17 32.31
CA ALA A 380 -3.70 8.00 32.80
C ALA A 380 -4.66 7.99 31.59
N PRO A 381 -5.88 7.45 31.71
CA PRO A 381 -6.84 7.50 30.62
C PRO A 381 -7.05 8.94 30.14
N ASN A 382 -7.03 9.15 28.82
CA ASN A 382 -7.16 10.46 28.17
C ASN A 382 -6.00 11.44 28.45
N GLY A 383 -4.93 10.99 29.10
CA GLY A 383 -3.81 11.82 29.54
C GLY A 383 -2.62 11.85 28.58
N GLY A 384 -1.53 12.45 29.04
CA GLY A 384 -0.25 12.47 28.32
C GLY A 384 0.43 11.11 28.25
N TRP A 385 1.58 11.06 27.57
CA TRP A 385 2.29 9.83 27.27
C TRP A 385 3.52 9.61 28.15
N SER A 386 3.83 8.35 28.42
CA SER A 386 5.09 7.94 29.06
C SER A 386 6.30 8.21 28.16
N GLY A 387 7.51 8.14 28.76
CA GLY A 387 8.73 7.94 28.00
C GLY A 387 8.71 6.61 27.21
N PRO A 388 9.60 6.46 26.21
CA PRO A 388 9.69 5.23 25.43
C PRO A 388 10.26 4.10 26.29
N VAL A 389 9.73 2.90 26.11
CA VAL A 389 10.21 1.67 26.73
C VAL A 389 10.60 0.70 25.63
N GLU A 390 11.83 0.18 25.67
CA GLU A 390 12.26 -0.89 24.77
C GLU A 390 11.59 -2.22 25.18
N VAL A 391 10.91 -2.84 24.22
CA VAL A 391 10.12 -4.08 24.39
C VAL A 391 10.84 -5.26 23.74
N GLY A 392 11.64 -5.03 22.71
CA GLY A 392 12.37 -6.08 22.02
C GLY A 392 13.19 -5.58 20.85
N ALA A 393 13.87 -6.48 20.15
CA ALA A 393 14.70 -6.16 19.00
C ALA A 393 14.69 -7.27 17.94
N GLY A 394 15.18 -6.94 16.75
CA GLY A 394 15.24 -7.86 15.60
C GLY A 394 13.87 -8.12 14.98
N VAL A 395 13.01 -7.10 14.92
CA VAL A 395 11.68 -7.15 14.30
C VAL A 395 11.55 -6.12 13.18
N THR A 396 10.55 -6.30 12.32
CA THR A 396 10.23 -5.46 11.17
C THR A 396 8.72 -5.42 10.94
N GLY A 397 8.25 -4.43 10.18
CA GLY A 397 6.84 -4.26 9.85
C GLY A 397 5.99 -3.67 10.97
N GLN A 398 4.69 -3.61 10.74
CA GLN A 398 3.71 -3.12 11.72
C GLN A 398 3.55 -4.14 12.86
N PRO A 399 3.72 -3.76 14.13
CA PRO A 399 3.37 -4.62 15.25
C PRO A 399 1.84 -4.73 15.40
N ALA A 400 1.34 -5.93 15.66
CA ALA A 400 -0.05 -6.19 15.99
C ALA A 400 -0.20 -6.32 17.51
N VAL A 401 -1.23 -5.69 18.08
CA VAL A 401 -1.42 -5.65 19.53
C VAL A 401 -2.78 -6.24 19.87
N GLY A 402 -2.80 -7.21 20.79
CA GLY A 402 -4.01 -7.83 21.31
C GLY A 402 -4.09 -7.69 22.83
N ARG A 403 -5.29 -7.95 23.36
CA ARG A 403 -5.51 -8.08 24.80
C ARG A 403 -6.03 -9.48 25.09
N ASN A 404 -5.34 -10.18 25.97
CA ASN A 404 -5.73 -11.50 26.45
C ASN A 404 -7.03 -11.42 27.27
N ALA A 405 -7.70 -12.57 27.43
CA ALA A 405 -8.93 -12.67 28.22
C ALA A 405 -8.74 -12.26 29.69
N ASP A 406 -7.51 -12.40 30.21
CA ASP A 406 -7.10 -11.98 31.55
C ASP A 406 -6.77 -10.47 31.65
N GLY A 407 -6.90 -9.73 30.55
CA GLY A 407 -6.63 -8.29 30.49
C GLY A 407 -5.19 -7.89 30.18
N ARG A 408 -4.24 -8.85 30.13
CA ARG A 408 -2.84 -8.56 29.79
C ARG A 408 -2.71 -8.22 28.32
N MET A 409 -1.89 -7.23 28.02
CA MET A 409 -1.54 -6.88 26.64
C MET A 409 -0.53 -7.88 26.06
N GLU A 410 -0.63 -8.12 24.76
CA GLU A 410 0.33 -8.92 24.01
C GLU A 410 0.59 -8.30 22.64
N VAL A 411 1.86 -8.17 22.29
CA VAL A 411 2.32 -7.59 21.02
C VAL A 411 2.99 -8.67 20.19
N PHE A 412 2.64 -8.70 18.90
CA PHE A 412 3.18 -9.61 17.90
C PHE A 412 3.89 -8.79 16.81
N ALA A 413 5.03 -9.26 16.33
CA ALA A 413 5.76 -8.63 15.24
C ALA A 413 6.50 -9.67 14.41
N VAL A 414 6.77 -9.36 13.14
CA VAL A 414 7.57 -10.23 12.28
C VAL A 414 9.04 -10.00 12.58
N GLY A 415 9.78 -11.06 12.87
CA GLY A 415 11.23 -11.01 13.03
C GLY A 415 11.92 -10.69 11.71
N THR A 416 13.12 -10.12 11.77
CA THR A 416 13.96 -9.92 10.56
C THR A 416 14.33 -11.25 9.88
N ASP A 417 14.15 -12.38 10.57
CA ASP A 417 14.27 -13.74 10.05
C ASP A 417 12.95 -14.30 9.47
N GLY A 418 11.91 -13.48 9.35
CA GLY A 418 10.60 -13.86 8.80
C GLY A 418 9.70 -14.65 9.75
N ARG A 419 10.14 -14.92 10.99
CA ARG A 419 9.34 -15.64 11.99
C ARG A 419 8.47 -14.70 12.81
N LEU A 420 7.27 -15.15 13.19
CA LEU A 420 6.45 -14.41 14.14
C LEU A 420 7.11 -14.41 15.54
N ARG A 421 7.19 -13.23 16.15
CA ARG A 421 7.65 -13.00 17.52
C ARG A 421 6.53 -12.37 18.32
N HIS A 422 6.55 -12.58 19.64
CA HIS A 422 5.57 -11.98 20.54
C HIS A 422 6.17 -11.66 21.91
N ALA A 423 5.55 -10.71 22.62
CA ALA A 423 5.86 -10.33 23.99
C ALA A 423 4.58 -9.91 24.71
N TRP A 424 4.48 -10.18 26.02
CA TRP A 424 3.27 -9.91 26.80
C TRP A 424 3.56 -9.13 28.08
N GLN A 425 2.54 -8.40 28.53
CA GLN A 425 2.49 -7.76 29.84
C GLN A 425 2.48 -8.84 30.93
N GLN A 426 3.31 -8.67 31.97
CA GLN A 426 3.36 -9.53 33.15
C GLN A 426 2.37 -9.11 34.22
#